data_AF-A0A2Z2KR26-F1
#
_entry.id   AF-A0A2Z2KR26-F1
#
_cell.length_a   1.000
_cell.length_b   1.000
_cell.length_c   1.000
_cell.angle_alpha   90.00
_cell.angle_beta   90.00
_cell.angle_gamma   90.00
#
_symmetry.space_group_name_H-M   'P 1'
#
loop_
_entity.id
_entity.type
_entity.pdbx_description
1 polymer ?
#
loop_
_entity_poly.entity_id
_entity_poly.type
_entity_poly.pdbx_seq_one_letter_code
_entity_poly.pdbx_strand_id
1 'polypeptide(L)'
;MAEKTDAPTATPTAEELKAIEEETKKKAEADKKAKEEAEAKDKAAAEAKAKEDSVPREHKSALKKAEMYAEAMNMSKTGIYDQLTSEYGENFPPEAAQYAIDNIVFDWKENALKKAQSYAEDMSMSDSAVYDQLISEYGEKFTAEEAQYAIDNLE
;
A
#
# COMPACT_ATOMS: atom_id res chain seq x y z
N MET A 1 -31.32 -45.79 -56.14
CA MET A 1 -31.78 -45.77 -54.73
C MET A 1 -30.89 -46.68 -53.92
N ALA A 2 -30.51 -46.22 -52.72
CA ALA A 2 -29.59 -46.81 -51.72
C ALA A 2 -28.10 -46.49 -51.91
N GLU A 3 -27.70 -45.27 -51.55
CA GLU A 3 -26.35 -45.00 -51.06
C GLU A 3 -26.43 -44.96 -49.53
N LYS A 4 -25.73 -45.90 -48.87
CA LYS A 4 -25.65 -46.02 -47.42
C LYS A 4 -24.69 -44.93 -46.91
N THR A 5 -25.15 -44.18 -45.91
CA THR A 5 -24.34 -43.26 -45.13
C THR A 5 -23.37 -44.05 -44.24
N ASP A 6 -22.07 -43.97 -44.53
CA ASP A 6 -21.01 -44.39 -43.62
C ASP A 6 -20.64 -43.17 -42.74
N ALA A 7 -20.85 -43.28 -41.44
CA ALA A 7 -20.45 -42.27 -40.47
C ALA A 7 -18.99 -42.57 -40.07
N PRO A 8 -18.02 -41.64 -40.28
CA PRO A 8 -16.66 -41.87 -39.80
C PRO A 8 -16.68 -41.80 -38.28
N THR A 9 -16.54 -42.95 -37.64
CA THR A 9 -16.27 -43.05 -36.21
C THR A 9 -14.78 -42.77 -36.04
N ALA A 10 -14.42 -41.48 -35.90
CA ALA A 10 -13.05 -41.07 -35.66
C ALA A 10 -12.60 -41.60 -34.29
N THR A 11 -11.71 -42.60 -34.30
CA THR A 11 -11.02 -43.06 -33.10
C THR A 11 -9.83 -42.12 -32.89
N PRO A 12 -9.74 -41.41 -31.75
CA PRO A 12 -8.67 -40.44 -31.54
C PRO A 12 -7.30 -41.11 -31.56
N THR A 13 -6.33 -40.45 -32.18
CA THR A 13 -4.96 -40.95 -32.33
C THR A 13 -4.19 -40.87 -31.01
N ALA A 14 -3.11 -41.66 -30.88
CA ALA A 14 -2.29 -41.71 -29.67
C ALA A 14 -1.61 -40.36 -29.33
N GLU A 15 -1.41 -39.47 -30.32
CA GLU A 15 -0.92 -38.10 -30.10
C GLU A 15 -2.00 -37.17 -29.57
N GLU A 16 -3.24 -37.30 -30.05
CA GLU A 16 -4.39 -36.53 -29.53
C GLU A 16 -4.68 -36.91 -28.08
N LEU A 17 -4.60 -38.19 -27.72
CA LEU A 17 -4.78 -38.65 -26.34
C LEU A 17 -3.71 -38.10 -25.38
N LYS A 18 -2.44 -37.97 -25.83
CA LYS A 18 -1.37 -37.37 -25.03
C LYS A 18 -1.55 -35.87 -24.83
N ALA A 19 -1.99 -35.15 -25.86
CA ALA A 19 -2.25 -33.71 -25.76
C ALA A 19 -3.40 -33.41 -24.76
N ILE A 20 -4.44 -34.26 -24.76
CA ILE A 20 -5.57 -34.14 -23.82
C ILE A 20 -5.13 -34.44 -22.38
N GLU A 21 -4.26 -35.43 -22.17
CA GLU A 21 -3.66 -35.71 -20.84
C GLU A 21 -2.77 -34.57 -20.33
N GLU A 22 -2.00 -33.92 -21.22
CA GLU A 22 -1.12 -32.81 -20.84
C GLU A 22 -1.91 -31.53 -20.52
N GLU A 23 -2.96 -31.22 -21.28
CA GLU A 23 -3.88 -30.11 -20.98
C GLU A 23 -4.66 -30.34 -19.68
N THR A 24 -5.16 -31.55 -19.45
CA THR A 24 -5.91 -31.88 -18.23
C THR A 24 -5.02 -31.82 -16.98
N LYS A 25 -3.74 -32.22 -17.08
CA LYS A 25 -2.77 -32.10 -16.00
C LYS A 25 -2.41 -30.63 -15.71
N LYS A 26 -2.20 -29.80 -16.75
CA LYS A 26 -1.92 -28.37 -16.60
C LYS A 26 -3.08 -27.61 -15.96
N LYS A 27 -4.32 -27.94 -16.36
CA LYS A 27 -5.53 -27.36 -15.77
C LYS A 27 -5.71 -27.77 -14.31
N ALA A 28 -5.43 -29.03 -13.97
CA ALA A 28 -5.48 -29.51 -12.59
C ALA A 28 -4.43 -28.86 -11.69
N GLU A 29 -3.21 -28.60 -12.18
CA GLU A 29 -2.18 -27.88 -11.43
C GLU A 29 -2.52 -26.39 -11.24
N ALA A 30 -3.14 -25.75 -12.23
CA ALA A 30 -3.62 -24.36 -12.12
C ALA A 30 -4.79 -24.23 -11.13
N ASP A 31 -5.76 -25.13 -11.18
CA ASP A 31 -6.90 -25.16 -10.25
C ASP A 31 -6.44 -25.44 -8.80
N LYS A 32 -5.38 -26.24 -8.61
CA LYS A 32 -4.81 -26.53 -7.29
C LYS A 32 -4.01 -25.34 -6.73
N LYS A 33 -3.20 -24.67 -7.55
CA LYS A 33 -2.46 -23.45 -7.17
C LYS A 33 -3.38 -22.28 -6.84
N ALA A 34 -4.48 -22.11 -7.59
CA ALA A 34 -5.48 -21.08 -7.31
C ALA A 34 -6.23 -21.35 -5.98
N LYS A 35 -6.50 -22.61 -5.65
CA LYS A 35 -7.12 -23.00 -4.38
C LYS A 35 -6.17 -22.80 -3.19
N GLU A 36 -4.89 -23.13 -3.33
CA GLU A 36 -3.86 -22.88 -2.30
C GLU A 36 -3.62 -21.38 -2.07
N GLU A 37 -3.62 -20.54 -3.12
CA GLU A 37 -3.52 -19.08 -2.98
C GLU A 37 -4.76 -18.46 -2.32
N ALA A 38 -5.97 -18.99 -2.57
CA ALA A 38 -7.19 -18.56 -1.92
C ALA A 38 -7.23 -18.94 -0.42
N GLU A 39 -6.88 -20.18 -0.09
CA GLU A 39 -6.81 -20.65 1.31
C GLU A 39 -5.71 -19.92 2.11
N ALA A 40 -4.58 -19.59 1.48
CA ALA A 40 -3.53 -18.78 2.08
C ALA A 40 -3.98 -17.32 2.33
N LYS A 41 -4.74 -16.71 1.41
CA LYS A 41 -5.32 -15.37 1.60
C LYS A 41 -6.36 -15.35 2.71
N ASP A 42 -7.24 -16.34 2.79
CA ASP A 42 -8.26 -16.42 3.86
C ASP A 42 -7.62 -16.62 5.23
N LYS A 43 -6.56 -17.46 5.32
CA LYS A 43 -5.81 -17.64 6.57
C LYS A 43 -5.04 -16.39 6.97
N ALA A 44 -4.42 -15.68 6.02
CA ALA A 44 -3.75 -14.41 6.28
C ALA A 44 -4.74 -13.31 6.70
N ALA A 45 -5.94 -13.26 6.10
CA ALA A 45 -6.98 -12.31 6.47
C ALA A 45 -7.56 -12.60 7.87
N ALA A 46 -7.77 -13.88 8.22
CA ALA A 46 -8.22 -14.28 9.54
C ALA A 46 -7.17 -13.96 10.63
N GLU A 47 -5.88 -14.20 10.34
CA GLU A 47 -4.78 -13.85 11.25
C GLU A 47 -4.58 -12.33 11.39
N ALA A 48 -4.73 -11.56 10.30
CA ALA A 48 -4.69 -10.10 10.35
C ALA A 48 -5.85 -9.53 11.20
N LYS A 49 -7.05 -10.10 11.05
CA LYS A 49 -8.23 -9.69 11.83
C LYS A 49 -8.12 -10.02 13.32
N ALA A 50 -7.56 -11.20 13.65
CA ALA A 50 -7.28 -11.56 15.04
C ALA A 50 -6.18 -10.68 15.67
N LYS A 51 -5.16 -10.28 14.89
CA LYS A 51 -4.14 -9.32 15.33
C LYS A 51 -4.76 -7.94 15.56
N GLU A 52 -5.54 -7.44 14.62
CA GLU A 52 -6.33 -6.19 14.75
C GLU A 52 -7.14 -6.15 16.05
N ASP A 53 -7.87 -7.23 16.41
CA ASP A 53 -8.66 -7.28 17.64
C ASP A 53 -7.81 -7.25 18.92
N SER A 54 -6.55 -7.69 18.86
CA SER A 54 -5.60 -7.65 19.98
C SER A 54 -4.87 -6.30 20.13
N VAL A 55 -4.94 -5.42 19.11
CA VAL A 55 -4.27 -4.12 19.15
C VAL A 55 -4.93 -3.21 20.20
N PRO A 56 -4.15 -2.60 21.12
CA PRO A 56 -4.70 -1.69 22.13
C PRO A 56 -5.50 -0.52 21.53
N ARG A 57 -6.54 -0.07 22.24
CA ARG A 57 -7.41 1.04 21.80
C ARG A 57 -6.64 2.28 21.37
N GLU A 58 -5.59 2.64 22.12
CA GLU A 58 -4.79 3.83 21.86
C GLU A 58 -3.95 3.69 20.59
N HIS A 59 -3.47 2.50 20.26
CA HIS A 59 -2.72 2.24 19.02
C HIS A 59 -3.62 2.43 17.79
N LYS A 60 -4.86 1.91 17.85
CA LYS A 60 -5.86 2.15 16.78
C LYS A 60 -6.20 3.63 16.63
N SER A 61 -6.31 4.33 17.76
CA SER A 61 -6.64 5.76 17.79
C SER A 61 -5.49 6.61 17.24
N ALA A 62 -4.25 6.29 17.61
CA ALA A 62 -3.04 6.93 17.10
C ALA A 62 -2.87 6.69 15.59
N LEU A 63 -3.11 5.47 15.09
CA LEU A 63 -3.08 5.18 13.65
C LEU A 63 -4.09 6.04 12.88
N LYS A 64 -5.33 6.10 13.37
CA LYS A 64 -6.38 6.91 12.74
C LYS A 64 -6.07 8.41 12.76
N LYS A 65 -5.40 8.89 13.81
CA LYS A 65 -4.91 10.27 13.91
C LYS A 65 -3.75 10.53 12.95
N ALA A 66 -2.82 9.59 12.83
CA ALA A 66 -1.73 9.65 11.86
C ALA A 66 -2.27 9.78 10.43
N GLU A 67 -3.26 8.97 10.07
CA GLU A 67 -3.92 9.01 8.76
C GLU A 67 -4.54 10.38 8.51
N MET A 68 -5.28 10.93 9.48
CA MET A 68 -5.87 12.27 9.35
C MET A 68 -4.82 13.37 9.18
N TYR A 69 -3.70 13.31 9.89
CA TYR A 69 -2.62 14.29 9.73
C TYR A 69 -1.91 14.16 8.38
N ALA A 70 -1.66 12.93 7.94
CA ALA A 70 -1.07 12.67 6.63
C ALA A 70 -1.98 13.17 5.51
N GLU A 71 -3.29 12.90 5.58
CA GLU A 71 -4.26 13.25 4.53
C GLU A 71 -4.65 14.73 4.54
N ALA A 72 -5.02 15.28 5.70
CA ALA A 72 -5.58 16.62 5.78
C ALA A 72 -4.52 17.71 5.90
N MET A 73 -3.35 17.39 6.48
CA MET A 73 -2.29 18.37 6.73
C MET A 73 -1.02 18.11 5.93
N ASN A 74 -0.96 17.02 5.15
CA ASN A 74 0.20 16.64 4.34
C ASN A 74 1.50 16.61 5.16
N MET A 75 1.42 16.17 6.42
CA MET A 75 2.57 16.16 7.32
C MET A 75 3.57 15.06 6.93
N SER A 76 4.83 15.26 7.30
CA SER A 76 5.87 14.22 7.20
C SER A 76 5.65 13.11 8.22
N LYS A 77 6.27 11.96 7.97
CA LYS A 77 6.24 10.81 8.89
C LYS A 77 6.78 11.18 10.28
N THR A 78 7.87 11.93 10.34
CA THR A 78 8.48 12.39 11.61
C THR A 78 7.60 13.43 12.30
N GLY A 79 7.08 14.41 11.55
CA GLY A 79 6.21 15.44 12.10
C GLY A 79 4.93 14.85 12.70
N ILE A 80 4.37 13.79 12.09
CA ILE A 80 3.21 13.09 12.65
C ILE A 80 3.58 12.39 13.97
N TYR A 81 4.74 11.74 14.06
CA TYR A 81 5.18 11.12 15.31
C TYR A 81 5.28 12.16 16.44
N ASP A 82 5.94 13.28 16.17
CA ASP A 82 6.10 14.38 17.12
C ASP A 82 4.73 14.94 17.55
N GLN A 83 3.79 15.09 16.61
CA GLN A 83 2.45 15.58 16.90
C GLN A 83 1.62 14.59 17.73
N LEU A 84 1.75 13.29 17.48
CA LEU A 84 1.05 12.24 18.24
C LEU A 84 1.57 12.14 19.67
N THR A 85 2.86 12.35 19.89
CA THR A 85 3.51 12.23 21.20
C THR A 85 3.57 13.54 21.99
N SER A 86 3.34 14.68 21.34
CA SER A 86 3.36 16.00 21.98
C SER A 86 2.32 16.11 23.09
N GLU A 87 2.75 16.61 24.25
CA GLU A 87 1.89 16.96 25.39
C GLU A 87 0.84 18.03 25.02
N TYR A 88 1.13 18.84 24.01
CA TYR A 88 0.23 19.88 23.48
C TYR A 88 -0.58 19.41 22.25
N GLY A 89 -0.30 18.21 21.75
CA GLY A 89 -0.98 17.59 20.61
C GLY A 89 -1.97 16.52 21.08
N GLU A 90 -1.72 15.27 20.69
CA GLU A 90 -2.58 14.14 21.04
C GLU A 90 -2.15 13.43 22.34
N ASN A 91 -0.90 13.64 22.77
CA ASN A 91 -0.31 13.07 23.99
C ASN A 91 -0.51 11.54 24.11
N PHE A 92 -0.41 10.82 23.00
CA PHE A 92 -0.42 9.36 23.01
C PHE A 92 0.88 8.83 23.63
N PRO A 93 0.84 7.65 24.27
CA PRO A 93 2.06 6.95 24.65
C PRO A 93 2.97 6.73 23.43
N PRO A 94 4.30 6.85 23.58
CA PRO A 94 5.26 6.66 22.49
C PRO A 94 5.07 5.34 21.74
N GLU A 95 4.69 4.26 22.43
CA GLU A 95 4.46 2.96 21.81
C GLU A 95 3.24 2.96 20.87
N ALA A 96 2.19 3.71 21.22
CA ALA A 96 1.00 3.85 20.37
C ALA A 96 1.30 4.72 19.14
N ALA A 97 2.07 5.80 19.31
CA ALA A 97 2.51 6.64 18.20
C ALA A 97 3.47 5.87 17.27
N GLN A 98 4.42 5.12 17.82
CA GLN A 98 5.32 4.28 17.02
C GLN A 98 4.52 3.23 16.24
N TYR A 99 3.55 2.57 16.89
CA TYR A 99 2.65 1.65 16.20
C TYR A 99 1.93 2.34 15.02
N ALA A 100 1.42 3.57 15.21
CA ALA A 100 0.79 4.32 14.14
C ALA A 100 1.74 4.54 12.96
N ILE A 101 2.97 4.99 13.23
CA ILE A 101 3.99 5.30 12.23
C ILE A 101 4.53 4.06 11.51
N ASP A 102 4.55 2.91 12.17
CA ASP A 102 4.98 1.63 11.58
C ASP A 102 3.90 1.01 10.69
N ASN A 103 2.62 1.30 10.95
CA ASN A 103 1.48 0.68 10.26
C ASN A 103 0.80 1.61 9.26
N ILE A 104 1.03 2.92 9.32
CA ILE A 104 0.51 3.86 8.33
C ILE A 104 1.23 3.68 6.98
N VAL A 105 0.45 3.58 5.91
CA VAL A 105 0.94 3.54 4.53
C VAL A 105 0.45 4.78 3.82
N PHE A 106 1.38 5.65 3.44
CA PHE A 106 1.09 6.91 2.77
C PHE A 106 2.17 7.24 1.74
N ASP A 107 1.83 8.06 0.76
CA ASP A 107 2.82 8.62 -0.16
C ASP A 107 3.42 9.89 0.44
N TRP A 108 4.57 9.73 1.11
CA TRP A 108 5.24 10.84 1.77
C TRP A 108 5.86 11.84 0.80
N LYS A 109 6.21 11.39 -0.41
CA LYS A 109 6.71 12.26 -1.47
C LYS A 109 5.60 13.18 -1.99
N GLU A 110 4.41 12.64 -2.15
CA GLU A 110 3.21 13.43 -2.49
C GLU A 110 2.88 14.45 -1.38
N ASN A 111 2.98 14.06 -0.11
CA ASN A 111 2.79 14.99 1.01
C ASN A 111 3.83 16.12 0.99
N ALA A 112 5.11 15.80 0.74
CA ALA A 112 6.16 16.80 0.61
C ALA A 112 5.90 17.76 -0.56
N LEU A 113 5.45 17.26 -1.71
CA LEU A 113 5.09 18.07 -2.87
C LEU A 113 3.95 19.05 -2.55
N LYS A 114 2.86 18.59 -1.91
CA LYS A 114 1.76 19.47 -1.51
C LYS A 114 2.20 20.56 -0.52
N LYS A 115 3.10 20.23 0.41
CA LYS A 115 3.70 21.22 1.32
C LYS A 115 4.58 22.22 0.56
N ALA A 116 5.38 21.74 -0.38
CA ALA A 116 6.21 22.59 -1.23
C ALA A 116 5.35 23.59 -2.02
N GLN A 117 4.26 23.12 -2.63
CA GLN A 117 3.29 23.94 -3.35
C GLN A 117 2.69 25.01 -2.45
N SER A 118 2.21 24.67 -1.25
CA SER A 118 1.67 25.66 -0.32
C SER A 118 2.71 26.71 0.07
N TYR A 119 3.97 26.34 0.34
CA TYR A 119 5.01 27.31 0.63
C TYR A 119 5.37 28.21 -0.57
N ALA A 120 5.41 27.65 -1.77
CA ALA A 120 5.68 28.41 -2.98
C ALA A 120 4.53 29.37 -3.32
N GLU A 121 3.28 28.89 -3.29
CA GLU A 121 2.10 29.65 -3.69
C GLU A 121 1.66 30.66 -2.61
N ASP A 122 1.50 30.19 -1.36
CA ASP A 122 0.92 31.00 -0.28
C ASP A 122 1.95 31.95 0.34
N MET A 123 3.24 31.56 0.33
CA MET A 123 4.32 32.33 0.96
C MET A 123 5.35 32.88 -0.03
N SER A 124 5.22 32.59 -1.33
CA SER A 124 6.14 33.07 -2.38
C SER A 124 7.62 32.76 -2.06
N MET A 125 7.87 31.62 -1.42
CA MET A 125 9.22 31.18 -1.07
C MET A 125 9.98 30.69 -2.31
N SER A 126 11.30 30.88 -2.35
CA SER A 126 12.13 30.29 -3.39
C SER A 126 12.31 28.79 -3.18
N ASP A 127 12.59 28.04 -4.24
CA ASP A 127 12.79 26.58 -4.20
C ASP A 127 13.79 26.15 -3.13
N SER A 128 14.89 26.88 -2.97
CA SER A 128 15.89 26.62 -1.93
C SER A 128 15.33 26.80 -0.52
N ALA A 129 14.52 27.85 -0.30
CA ALA A 129 13.90 28.12 1.00
C ALA A 129 12.80 27.11 1.30
N VAL A 130 12.04 26.67 0.28
CA VAL A 130 11.07 25.59 0.39
C VAL A 130 11.77 24.29 0.77
N TYR A 131 12.86 23.92 0.08
CA TYR A 131 13.65 22.74 0.40
C TYR A 131 14.12 22.75 1.87
N ASP A 132 14.76 23.85 2.28
CA ASP A 132 15.27 24.02 3.64
C ASP A 132 14.14 23.91 4.67
N GLN A 133 12.97 24.48 4.37
CA GLN A 133 11.80 24.42 5.24
C GLN A 133 11.23 22.99 5.35
N LEU A 134 11.21 22.23 4.26
CA LEU A 134 10.73 20.85 4.25
C LEU A 134 11.60 19.94 5.12
N ILE A 135 12.92 20.09 5.07
CA ILE A 135 13.86 19.26 5.86
C ILE A 135 14.13 19.78 7.27
N SER A 136 13.72 21.01 7.57
CA SER A 136 14.05 21.67 8.83
C SER A 136 13.54 20.89 10.04
N GLU A 137 14.40 20.74 11.04
CA GLU A 137 14.09 20.17 12.36
C GLU A 137 13.00 20.96 13.12
N TYR A 138 12.76 22.20 12.74
CA TYR A 138 11.69 23.05 13.29
C TYR A 138 10.58 23.33 12.27
N GLY A 139 10.71 22.79 11.06
CA GLY A 139 9.73 22.90 9.98
C GLY A 139 8.98 21.59 9.79
N GLU A 140 8.99 21.07 8.56
CA GLU A 140 8.17 19.91 8.21
C GLU A 140 8.84 18.56 8.49
N LYS A 141 10.16 18.49 8.71
CA LYS A 141 10.92 17.25 9.00
C LYS A 141 10.73 16.11 7.98
N PHE A 142 10.54 16.45 6.70
CA PHE A 142 10.65 15.47 5.62
C PHE A 142 12.09 14.98 5.47
N THR A 143 12.25 13.79 4.91
CA THR A 143 13.59 13.33 4.49
C THR A 143 14.11 14.19 3.34
N ALA A 144 15.44 14.21 3.17
CA ALA A 144 16.06 14.93 2.06
C ALA A 144 15.56 14.41 0.70
N GLU A 145 15.32 13.10 0.58
CA GLU A 145 14.80 12.48 -0.65
C GLU A 145 13.35 12.87 -0.96
N GLU A 146 12.50 13.02 0.06
CA GLU A 146 11.12 13.50 -0.11
C GLU A 146 11.08 14.99 -0.46
N ALA A 147 11.90 15.80 0.22
CA ALA A 147 12.02 17.23 -0.08
C ALA A 147 12.60 17.47 -1.48
N GLN A 148 13.62 16.72 -1.88
CA GLN A 148 14.19 16.85 -3.23
C GLN A 148 13.16 16.46 -4.30
N TYR A 149 12.43 15.37 -4.09
CA TYR A 149 11.33 15.01 -4.97
C TYR A 149 10.30 16.13 -5.08
N ALA A 150 9.93 16.76 -3.96
CA ALA A 150 8.97 17.86 -3.97
C ALA A 150 9.46 19.05 -4.81
N ILE A 151 10.73 19.45 -4.68
CA ILE A 151 11.32 20.53 -5.49
C ILE A 151 11.40 20.16 -6.97
N ASP A 152 11.83 18.93 -7.28
CA ASP A 152 11.96 18.46 -8.67
C ASP A 152 10.62 18.43 -9.43
N ASN A 153 9.50 18.42 -8.70
CA ASN A 153 8.14 18.36 -9.24
C ASN A 153 7.31 19.62 -8.94
N LEU A 154 7.95 20.70 -8.47
CA LEU A 154 7.32 21.99 -8.20
C LEU A 154 7.22 22.80 -9.51
N GLU A 155 6.02 23.28 -9.86
CA GLU A 155 5.76 24.06 -11.10
C GLU A 155 5.86 25.57 -10.91
#